data_AF-N8W2Z3-F1
#
_entry.id   AF-N8W2Z3-F1
#
_cell.length_a   1.000
_cell.length_b   1.000
_cell.length_c   1.000
_cell.angle_alpha   90.00
_cell.angle_beta   90.00
_cell.angle_gamma   90.00
#
_symmetry.space_group_name_H-M   'P 1'
#
loop_
_entity.id
_entity.type
_entity.pdbx_description
1 polymer ?
#
loop_
_entity_poly.entity_id
_entity_poly.type
_entity_poly.pdbx_seq_one_letter_code
_entity_poly.pdbx_strand_id
1 'polypeptide(L)'
;MKEIAVLHGVKEETIRTHRRNWRHHKIEAIWEGKRSGHPRILQAVHQAQILSWIDSDTLNSEQIRQRLYEQYQIEICQETLRRFLRASGIVYKRTRHSEPYRVCRRVNILRDYPDDKTKLYPRN
;
A
#
# COMPACT_ATOMS: atom_id res chain seq x y z
N MET A 1 35.88 11.77 21.75
CA MET A 1 34.42 11.64 21.51
C MET A 1 33.69 12.88 21.96
N LYS A 2 33.90 13.33 23.20
CA LYS A 2 33.33 14.57 23.74
C LYS A 2 33.67 15.83 22.93
N GLU A 3 34.91 15.96 22.47
CA GLU A 3 35.35 17.10 21.63
C GLU A 3 34.64 17.13 20.27
N ILE A 4 34.53 15.97 19.61
CA ILE A 4 33.78 15.83 18.35
C ILE A 4 32.29 16.15 18.59
N ALA A 5 31.72 15.75 19.73
CA ALA A 5 30.35 16.08 20.12
C ALA A 5 30.13 17.58 20.28
N VAL A 6 31.06 18.28 20.94
CA VAL A 6 31.00 19.74 21.10
C VAL A 6 31.14 20.45 19.75
N LEU A 7 32.09 20.04 18.90
CA LEU A 7 32.30 20.64 17.57
C LEU A 7 31.07 20.53 16.66
N HIS A 8 30.38 19.39 16.69
CA HIS A 8 29.18 19.15 15.89
C HIS A 8 27.87 19.54 16.60
N GLY A 9 27.92 20.00 17.85
CA GLY A 9 26.73 20.35 18.64
C GLY A 9 25.81 19.16 18.93
N VAL A 10 26.33 17.94 18.96
CA VAL A 10 25.56 16.71 19.17
C VAL A 10 25.95 16.06 20.49
N LYS A 11 25.02 15.33 21.12
CA LYS A 11 25.30 14.55 22.33
C LYS A 11 26.37 13.48 22.07
N GLU A 12 27.20 13.20 23.08
CA GLU A 12 28.24 12.16 22.99
C GLU A 12 27.66 10.77 22.69
N GLU A 13 26.45 10.47 23.20
CA GLU A 13 25.75 9.20 22.95
C GLU A 13 25.51 8.94 21.46
N THR A 14 25.17 9.99 20.70
CA THR A 14 24.90 9.89 19.27
C THR A 14 26.16 9.49 18.51
N ILE A 15 27.30 10.11 18.84
CA ILE A 15 28.59 9.75 18.24
C ILE A 15 28.99 8.32 18.59
N ARG A 16 28.76 7.88 19.83
CA ARG A 16 29.04 6.50 20.25
C ARG A 16 28.20 5.50 19.46
N THR A 17 26.90 5.78 19.27
CA THR A 17 25.97 4.96 18.49
C THR A 17 26.36 4.90 17.02
N HIS A 18 26.61 6.03 16.36
CA HIS A 18 27.06 6.06 14.97
C HIS A 18 28.38 5.30 14.77
N ARG A 19 29.35 5.48 15.68
CA ARG A 19 30.63 4.75 15.60
C ARG A 19 30.48 3.25 15.82
N ARG A 20 29.60 2.83 16.74
CA ARG A 20 29.27 1.41 16.93
C ARG A 20 28.64 0.87 15.64
N ASN A 21 27.65 1.56 15.09
CA ASN A 21 26.97 1.17 13.87
C ASN A 21 27.95 1.04 12.69
N TRP A 22 28.85 2.00 12.52
CA TRP A 22 29.92 1.97 11.50
C TRP A 22 30.88 0.79 11.66
N ARG A 23 31.24 0.41 12.89
CA ARG A 23 32.11 -0.76 13.12
C ARG A 23 31.46 -2.08 12.69
N HIS A 24 30.14 -2.20 12.85
CA HIS A 24 29.41 -3.42 12.50
C HIS A 24 29.03 -3.47 11.01
N HIS A 25 28.54 -2.35 10.46
CA HIS A 25 27.91 -2.31 9.14
C HIS A 25 28.75 -1.55 8.09
N LYS A 26 29.86 -0.91 8.48
CA LYS A 26 30.73 -0.12 7.60
C LYS A 26 29.91 0.80 6.69
N ILE A 27 30.09 0.71 5.38
CA ILE A 27 29.42 1.56 4.38
C ILE A 27 27.90 1.42 4.43
N GLU A 28 27.36 0.25 4.80
CA GLU A 28 25.91 0.04 4.94
C GLU A 28 25.31 0.86 6.09
N ALA A 29 26.13 1.30 7.07
CA ALA A 29 25.69 2.17 8.17
C ALA A 29 25.39 3.62 7.72
N ILE A 30 25.91 4.04 6.56
CA ILE A 30 25.64 5.39 6.00
C ILE A 30 24.26 5.42 5.33
N TRP A 31 23.79 4.28 4.83
CA TRP A 31 22.49 4.20 4.19
C TRP A 31 21.38 4.22 5.24
N GLU A 32 20.75 5.38 5.44
CA GLU A 32 19.45 5.46 6.12
C GLU A 32 18.40 4.79 5.22
N GLY A 33 18.26 3.48 5.35
CA GLY A 33 17.19 2.73 4.70
C GLY A 33 15.81 3.31 5.02
N LYS A 34 14.78 2.86 4.29
CA LYS A 34 13.39 3.24 4.61
C LYS A 34 13.10 2.94 6.08
N ARG A 35 12.79 3.97 6.86
CA ARG A 35 12.38 3.83 8.26
C ARG A 35 11.25 2.81 8.33
N SER A 36 11.35 1.87 9.27
CA SER A 36 10.31 0.86 9.49
C SER A 36 9.01 1.55 9.85
N GLY A 37 8.03 1.50 8.95
CA GLY A 37 6.66 1.92 9.23
C GLY A 37 5.89 0.84 9.99
N HIS A 38 4.64 1.15 10.36
CA HIS A 38 3.74 0.15 10.94
C HIS A 38 3.64 -1.09 10.03
N PRO A 39 3.69 -2.31 10.57
CA PRO A 39 3.57 -3.53 9.77
C PRO A 39 2.28 -3.50 8.95
N ARG A 40 2.37 -3.92 7.68
CA ARG A 40 1.19 -3.98 6.81
C ARG A 40 0.28 -5.09 7.27
N ILE A 41 -1.00 -4.77 7.52
CA ILE A 41 -2.03 -5.73 7.92
C ILE A 41 -2.21 -6.82 6.84
N LEU A 42 -2.15 -6.42 5.56
CA LEU A 42 -2.19 -7.36 4.43
C LEU A 42 -0.80 -7.91 4.13
N GLN A 43 -0.53 -9.12 4.62
CA GLN A 43 0.64 -9.92 4.25
C GLN A 43 0.57 -10.43 2.80
N ALA A 44 1.71 -10.85 2.25
CA ALA A 44 1.81 -11.31 0.86
C ALA A 44 0.87 -12.49 0.54
N VAL A 45 0.64 -13.38 1.51
CA VAL A 45 -0.29 -14.52 1.37
C VAL A 45 -1.71 -14.03 1.12
N HIS A 46 -2.20 -13.08 1.93
CA HIS A 46 -3.54 -12.50 1.79
C HIS A 46 -3.68 -11.75 0.47
N GLN A 47 -2.62 -11.04 0.05
CA GLN A 47 -2.61 -10.31 -1.22
C GLN A 47 -2.79 -11.24 -2.42
N ALA A 48 -2.06 -12.37 -2.45
CA ALA A 48 -2.17 -13.36 -3.53
C ALA A 48 -3.58 -13.98 -3.59
N GLN A 49 -4.17 -14.28 -2.42
CA GLN A 49 -5.51 -14.85 -2.34
C GLN A 49 -6.61 -13.87 -2.80
N ILE A 50 -6.46 -12.58 -2.50
CA ILE A 50 -7.39 -11.57 -3.01
C ILE A 50 -7.34 -11.49 -4.54
N LEU A 51 -6.15 -11.60 -5.12
CA LEU A 51 -5.99 -11.56 -6.58
C LEU A 51 -6.61 -12.80 -7.24
N SER A 52 -6.41 -13.99 -6.67
CA SER A 52 -7.00 -15.23 -7.22
C SER A 52 -8.53 -15.18 -7.22
N TRP A 53 -9.15 -14.62 -6.18
CA TRP A 53 -10.61 -14.44 -6.15
C TRP A 53 -11.14 -13.46 -7.19
N ILE A 54 -10.38 -12.42 -7.52
CA ILE A 54 -10.79 -11.42 -8.51
C ILE A 54 -10.63 -11.97 -9.93
N ASP A 55 -9.66 -12.85 -10.15
CA ASP A 55 -9.49 -13.53 -11.43
C ASP A 55 -10.58 -14.59 -11.65
N SER A 56 -11.09 -15.23 -10.59
CA SER A 56 -12.18 -16.22 -10.69
C SER A 56 -13.57 -15.60 -10.76
N ASP A 57 -13.87 -14.61 -9.92
CA ASP A 57 -15.21 -14.03 -9.74
C ASP A 57 -15.17 -12.49 -9.77
N THR A 58 -16.24 -11.86 -10.28
CA THR A 58 -16.41 -10.40 -10.19
C THR A 58 -16.93 -9.98 -8.81
N LEU A 59 -16.07 -10.04 -7.79
CA LEU A 59 -16.45 -9.73 -6.40
C LEU A 59 -16.45 -8.22 -6.09
N ASN A 60 -17.36 -7.81 -5.22
CA ASN A 60 -17.40 -6.48 -4.61
C ASN A 60 -16.39 -6.39 -3.45
N SER A 61 -15.97 -5.17 -3.09
CA SER A 61 -15.05 -4.90 -1.99
C SER A 61 -15.54 -5.47 -0.65
N GLU A 62 -16.85 -5.44 -0.41
CA GLU A 62 -17.45 -6.00 0.80
C GLU A 62 -17.37 -7.52 0.86
N GLN A 63 -17.60 -8.18 -0.27
CA GLN A 63 -17.53 -9.64 -0.35
C GLN A 63 -16.11 -10.14 -0.12
N ILE A 64 -15.10 -9.44 -0.67
CA ILE A 64 -13.70 -9.74 -0.41
C ILE A 64 -13.35 -9.52 1.07
N ARG A 65 -13.84 -8.43 1.68
CA ARG A 65 -13.64 -8.15 3.10
C ARG A 65 -14.24 -9.25 3.99
N GLN A 66 -15.46 -9.67 3.68
CA GLN A 66 -16.12 -10.75 4.41
C GLN A 66 -15.37 -12.08 4.27
N ARG A 67 -14.94 -12.44 3.06
CA ARG A 67 -14.13 -13.66 2.84
C ARG A 67 -12.79 -13.63 3.59
N LEU A 68 -12.15 -12.46 3.69
CA LEU A 68 -10.91 -12.30 4.47
C LEU A 68 -11.15 -12.50 5.96
N TYR A 69 -12.26 -11.97 6.48
CA TYR A 69 -12.63 -12.18 7.87
C TYR A 69 -12.95 -13.66 8.14
N GLU A 70 -13.74 -14.31 7.28
CA GLU A 70 -14.13 -15.70 7.47
C GLU A 70 -12.92 -16.66 7.43
N GLN A 71 -12.01 -16.50 6.46
CA GLN A 71 -10.88 -17.42 6.29
C GLN A 71 -9.69 -17.12 7.19
N TYR A 72 -9.40 -15.84 7.45
CA TYR A 72 -8.17 -15.43 8.13
C TYR A 72 -8.43 -14.66 9.43
N GLN A 73 -9.69 -14.38 9.78
CA GLN A 73 -10.07 -13.57 10.95
C GLN A 73 -9.41 -12.17 10.93
N ILE A 74 -9.23 -11.61 9.73
CA ILE A 74 -8.60 -10.31 9.53
C ILE A 74 -9.68 -9.26 9.29
N GLU A 75 -9.79 -8.32 10.23
CA GLU A 75 -10.62 -7.14 10.08
C GLU A 75 -9.82 -6.01 9.40
N ILE A 76 -10.24 -5.64 8.19
CA ILE A 76 -9.70 -4.48 7.48
C ILE A 76 -10.83 -3.51 7.11
N CYS A 77 -10.55 -2.22 7.15
CA CYS A 77 -11.48 -1.24 6.60
C CYS A 77 -11.51 -1.33 5.05
N GLN A 78 -12.65 -0.97 4.45
CA GLN A 78 -12.82 -0.96 2.99
C GLN A 78 -11.72 -0.18 2.27
N GLU A 79 -11.25 0.91 2.87
CA GLU A 79 -10.27 1.79 2.25
C GLU A 79 -8.87 1.15 2.16
N THR A 80 -8.48 0.36 3.15
CA THR A 80 -7.23 -0.43 3.10
C THR A 80 -7.26 -1.42 1.94
N LEU A 81 -8.39 -2.11 1.77
CA LEU A 81 -8.59 -3.02 0.64
C LEU A 81 -8.58 -2.27 -0.70
N ARG A 82 -9.28 -1.13 -0.82
CA ARG A 82 -9.31 -0.31 -2.04
C ARG A 82 -7.93 0.22 -2.42
N ARG A 83 -7.12 0.66 -1.46
CA ARG A 83 -5.73 1.10 -1.69
C ARG A 83 -4.88 -0.04 -2.23
N PHE A 84 -4.99 -1.23 -1.64
CA PHE A 84 -4.31 -2.42 -2.14
C PHE A 84 -4.71 -2.73 -3.58
N LEU A 85 -6.01 -2.75 -3.88
CA LEU A 85 -6.52 -3.06 -5.21
C LEU A 85 -6.10 -2.04 -6.27
N ARG A 86 -6.06 -0.75 -5.93
CA ARG A 86 -5.52 0.28 -6.84
C ARG A 86 -4.04 0.07 -7.09
N ALA A 87 -3.27 -0.27 -6.06
CA ALA A 87 -1.84 -0.56 -6.19
C ALA A 87 -1.57 -1.80 -7.04
N SER A 88 -2.48 -2.78 -7.06
CA SER A 88 -2.40 -3.96 -7.92
C SER A 88 -2.96 -3.76 -9.34
N GLY A 89 -3.39 -2.54 -9.69
CA GLY A 89 -3.91 -2.20 -11.02
C GLY A 89 -5.37 -2.60 -11.25
N ILE A 90 -6.12 -2.90 -10.20
CA ILE A 90 -7.54 -3.28 -10.27
C ILE A 90 -8.40 -2.02 -10.16
N VAL A 91 -9.33 -1.86 -11.10
CA VAL A 91 -10.20 -0.68 -11.17
C VAL A 91 -11.65 -1.12 -11.04
N TYR A 92 -12.39 -0.41 -10.18
CA TYR A 92 -13.83 -0.60 -10.06
C TYR A 92 -14.53 0.04 -11.25
N LYS A 93 -15.00 -0.78 -12.18
CA LYS A 93 -15.88 -0.30 -13.25
C LYS A 93 -17.32 -0.41 -12.76
N ARG A 94 -18.13 0.62 -13.02
CA ARG A 94 -19.59 0.49 -12.89
C ARG A 94 -20.03 -0.44 -14.02
N THR A 95 -20.64 -1.56 -13.69
CA THR A 95 -21.37 -2.39 -14.67
C THR A 95 -22.52 -1.54 -15.21
N ARG A 96 -22.42 -1.14 -16.47
CA ARG A 96 -23.58 -0.58 -17.18
C ARG A 96 -24.43 -1.78 -17.59
N HIS A 97 -25.63 -1.84 -17.02
CA HIS A 97 -26.67 -2.86 -17.16
C HIS A 97 -26.77 -3.87 -16.01
N SER A 98 -28.01 -3.93 -15.51
CA SER A 98 -28.69 -4.88 -14.62
C SER A 98 -28.29 -5.06 -13.15
N GLU A 99 -27.19 -4.52 -12.62
CA GLU A 99 -26.88 -4.78 -11.20
C GLU A 99 -26.43 -3.53 -10.41
N PRO A 100 -27.04 -3.23 -9.25
CA PRO A 100 -26.77 -2.00 -8.49
C PRO A 100 -25.42 -1.98 -7.76
N TYR A 101 -24.59 -3.01 -7.89
CA TYR A 101 -23.31 -3.13 -7.19
C TYR A 101 -22.09 -2.91 -8.10
N ARG A 102 -21.09 -2.15 -7.61
CA ARG A 102 -19.81 -1.93 -8.31
C ARG A 102 -18.93 -3.16 -8.12
N VAL A 103 -18.48 -3.77 -9.21
CA VAL A 103 -17.60 -4.96 -9.19
C VAL A 103 -16.13 -4.60 -9.38
N CYS A 104 -15.22 -5.34 -8.76
CA CYS A 104 -13.79 -5.26 -9.05
C CYS A 104 -13.53 -5.96 -10.40
N ARG A 105 -12.89 -5.27 -11.36
CA ARG A 105 -12.33 -5.92 -12.55
C ARG A 105 -10.88 -5.49 -12.73
N ARG A 106 -10.00 -6.42 -13.10
CA ARG A 106 -8.63 -6.09 -13.44
C ARG A 106 -8.64 -5.37 -14.80
N VAL A 107 -8.24 -4.11 -14.81
CA VAL A 107 -8.18 -3.31 -16.05
C VAL A 107 -6.72 -3.21 -16.45
N ASN A 108 -6.42 -3.58 -17.69
CA ASN A 108 -5.09 -3.35 -18.23
C ASN A 108 -4.96 -1.83 -18.48
N ILE A 109 -4.29 -1.12 -17.57
CA ILE A 109 -4.16 0.35 -17.55
C ILE A 109 -3.60 0.97 -18.85
N LEU A 110 -3.09 0.16 -19.79
CA LEU A 110 -2.57 0.59 -21.09
C LEU A 110 -3.55 0.49 -22.26
N ARG A 111 -4.74 -0.12 -22.12
CA ARG A 111 -5.63 -0.38 -23.28
C ARG A 111 -7.07 0.10 -23.14
N ASP A 112 -7.44 0.63 -21.98
CA ASP A 112 -8.84 0.95 -21.64
C ASP A 112 -8.99 2.33 -20.98
N TYR A 113 -8.29 3.33 -21.55
CA TYR A 113 -8.68 4.73 -21.38
C TYR A 113 -9.69 5.05 -22.50
N PRO A 114 -11.01 4.95 -22.28
CA PRO A 114 -11.93 5.68 -23.12
C PRO A 114 -11.67 7.15 -22.85
N ASP A 115 -11.09 7.81 -23.84
CA ASP A 115 -10.95 9.26 -23.95
C ASP A 115 -12.35 9.88 -23.85
N ASP A 116 -12.83 10.13 -22.63
CA ASP A 116 -14.09 10.86 -22.45
C ASP A 116 -14.24 11.49 -21.06
N LYS A 117 -14.19 12.83 -21.07
CA LYS A 117 -14.89 13.78 -20.19
C LYS A 117 -14.16 14.30 -18.94
N THR A 118 -13.25 15.26 -19.17
CA THR A 118 -13.24 16.52 -18.39
C THR A 118 -14.55 17.27 -18.63
N LYS A 119 -15.63 16.85 -17.96
CA LYS A 119 -16.82 17.71 -17.81
C LYS A 119 -16.50 18.77 -16.75
N LEU A 120 -15.96 19.90 -17.20
CA LEU A 120 -16.16 21.18 -16.51
C LEU A 120 -17.68 21.40 -16.43
N TYR A 121 -18.27 21.32 -15.25
CA TYR A 121 -19.62 21.82 -15.06
C TYR A 121 -19.54 23.36 -15.03
N PRO A 122 -20.36 24.09 -15.80
CA PRO A 122 -20.46 25.53 -15.65
C PRO A 122 -21.08 25.85 -14.29
N ARG A 123 -20.46 26.82 -13.60
CA ARG A 123 -20.88 27.32 -12.29
C ARG A 123 -21.96 28.38 -12.55
N ASN A 124 -23.20 28.09 -12.19
CA ASN A 124 -24.20 29.14 -11.95
C ASN A 124 -24.11 29.56 -10.49
#